data_AF-A0A0K9NXE2-F1
#
_entry.id   AF-A0A0K9NXE2-F1
#
_cell.length_a   1.000
_cell.length_b   1.000
_cell.length_c   1.000
_cell.angle_alpha   90.00
_cell.angle_beta   90.00
_cell.angle_gamma   90.00
#
_symmetry.space_group_name_H-M   'P 1'
#
loop_
_entity.id
_entity.type
_entity.pdbx_description
1 polymer ?
#
loop_
_entity_poly.entity_id
_entity_poly.type
_entity_poly.pdbx_seq_one_letter_code
_entity_poly.pdbx_strand_id
1 'polypeptide(L)'
;MATSIPEEREKEKERPRLFGSKVRDACWQNADVVPGRHPERWRKDVAGNIVCKRFWGCLGCLCFQYDHIIPFSKGGETTAENCQILQSRVNRMKSDKQQIPRSDLEGFSCEVQFSDKELDIVEMAVYGDVVRPGNQCRCRTIAETLGRQKLKNSLAACELPYKEI
;
A
#
# COMPACT_ATOMS: atom_id res chain seq x y z
N MET A 1 -26.95 3.65 -43.76
CA MET A 1 -25.77 3.19 -43.00
C MET A 1 -26.27 2.82 -41.61
N ALA A 2 -26.39 1.52 -41.32
CA ALA A 2 -26.92 1.04 -40.05
C ALA A 2 -25.85 1.18 -38.96
N THR A 3 -26.24 1.79 -37.85
CA THR A 3 -25.41 2.07 -36.68
C THR A 3 -25.21 0.81 -35.84
N SER A 4 -24.02 0.22 -35.92
CA SER A 4 -23.55 -0.89 -35.08
C SER A 4 -23.18 -0.42 -33.66
N ILE A 5 -24.19 -0.14 -32.82
CA ILE A 5 -24.04 0.33 -31.43
C ILE A 5 -24.72 -0.57 -30.34
N PRO A 6 -25.36 -1.74 -30.59
CA PRO A 6 -25.86 -2.57 -29.48
C PRO A 6 -24.77 -3.34 -28.73
N GLU A 7 -23.80 -3.90 -29.46
CA GLU A 7 -22.90 -4.96 -28.96
C GLU A 7 -21.83 -4.44 -27.98
N GLU A 8 -21.32 -3.22 -28.17
CA GLU A 8 -20.33 -2.60 -27.27
C GLU A 8 -20.93 -2.25 -25.90
N ARG A 9 -22.21 -1.89 -25.86
CA ARG A 9 -22.92 -1.47 -24.64
C ARG A 9 -23.28 -2.66 -23.73
N GLU A 10 -23.41 -3.86 -24.28
CA GLU A 10 -23.62 -5.09 -23.51
C GLU A 10 -22.30 -5.62 -22.92
N LYS A 11 -21.19 -5.54 -23.67
CA LYS A 11 -19.85 -5.91 -23.16
C LYS A 11 -19.41 -5.08 -21.94
N GLU A 12 -19.78 -3.80 -21.88
CA GLU A 12 -19.50 -2.96 -20.70
C GLU A 12 -20.20 -3.45 -19.42
N LYS A 13 -21.37 -4.10 -19.53
CA LYS A 13 -22.12 -4.61 -18.38
C LYS A 13 -21.52 -5.89 -17.79
N GLU A 14 -20.75 -6.64 -18.57
CA GLU A 14 -20.11 -7.88 -18.13
C GLU A 14 -18.71 -7.70 -17.54
N ARG A 15 -18.03 -6.57 -17.81
CA ARG A 15 -16.65 -6.38 -17.36
C ARG A 15 -16.59 -5.92 -15.89
N PRO A 16 -16.02 -6.72 -14.96
CA PRO A 16 -15.94 -6.33 -13.56
C PRO A 16 -15.01 -5.14 -13.38
N ARG A 17 -15.46 -4.10 -12.67
CA ARG A 17 -14.63 -2.93 -12.35
C ARG A 17 -13.67 -3.19 -11.18
N LEU A 18 -14.03 -4.06 -10.25
CA LEU A 18 -13.24 -4.29 -9.04
C LEU A 18 -12.22 -5.40 -9.26
N PHE A 19 -10.97 -5.17 -8.85
CA PHE A 19 -9.93 -6.18 -8.87
C PHE A 19 -10.25 -7.31 -7.86
N GLY A 20 -10.29 -8.55 -8.35
CA GLY A 20 -10.40 -9.74 -7.51
C GLY A 20 -9.15 -9.96 -6.65
N SER A 21 -9.25 -10.80 -5.61
CA SER A 21 -8.14 -10.98 -4.64
C SER A 21 -6.82 -11.38 -5.30
N LYS A 22 -6.85 -12.38 -6.20
CA LYS A 22 -5.65 -12.86 -6.91
C LYS A 22 -4.97 -11.74 -7.72
N VAL A 23 -5.77 -10.89 -8.36
CA VAL A 23 -5.28 -9.75 -9.14
C VAL A 23 -4.65 -8.70 -8.23
N ARG A 24 -5.27 -8.39 -7.09
CA ARG A 24 -4.69 -7.48 -6.08
C ARG A 24 -3.38 -8.01 -5.50
N ASP A 25 -3.28 -9.31 -5.28
CA ASP A 25 -2.07 -9.93 -4.74
C ASP A 25 -0.92 -9.87 -5.75
N ALA A 26 -1.17 -10.20 -7.01
CA ALA A 26 -0.20 -10.03 -8.10
C ALA A 26 0.19 -8.55 -8.28
N CYS A 27 -0.78 -7.64 -8.28
CA CYS A 27 -0.56 -6.20 -8.39
C CYS A 27 0.32 -5.65 -7.26
N TRP A 28 0.13 -6.12 -6.03
CA TRP A 28 1.00 -5.76 -4.91
C TRP A 28 2.42 -6.33 -5.06
N GLN A 29 2.55 -7.57 -5.53
CA GLN A 29 3.84 -8.22 -5.74
C GLN A 29 4.67 -7.55 -6.83
N ASN A 30 4.01 -7.05 -7.88
CA ASN A 30 4.62 -6.34 -9.01
C ASN A 30 5.13 -4.93 -8.65
N ALA A 31 4.66 -4.35 -7.54
CA ALA A 31 5.09 -3.03 -7.11
C ALA A 31 6.53 -3.04 -6.56
N ASP A 32 7.21 -1.91 -6.65
CA ASP A 32 8.59 -1.77 -6.19
C ASP A 32 8.71 -2.06 -4.68
N VAL A 33 9.77 -2.77 -4.29
CA VAL A 33 10.07 -3.05 -2.88
C VAL A 33 10.67 -1.81 -2.20
N VAL A 34 10.37 -1.62 -0.92
CA VAL A 34 11.07 -0.64 -0.09
C VAL A 34 12.35 -1.29 0.45
N PRO A 35 13.55 -0.78 0.13
CA PRO A 35 14.79 -1.36 0.64
C PRO A 35 14.80 -1.42 2.16
N GLY A 36 15.29 -2.54 2.72
CA GLY A 36 15.34 -2.72 4.18
C GLY A 36 13.98 -2.91 4.85
N ARG A 37 12.90 -3.24 4.10
CA ARG A 37 11.56 -3.49 4.66
C ARG A 37 10.96 -4.80 4.18
N HIS A 38 10.02 -5.33 4.97
CA HIS A 38 9.31 -6.56 4.60
C HIS A 38 8.44 -6.34 3.34
N PRO A 39 8.68 -7.06 2.22
CA PRO A 39 8.02 -6.81 0.95
C PRO A 39 6.52 -7.17 0.92
N GLU A 40 6.06 -7.97 1.89
CA GLU A 40 4.62 -8.25 2.04
C GLU A 40 3.87 -7.15 2.82
N ARG A 41 4.60 -6.29 3.56
CA ARG A 41 4.03 -5.23 4.39
C ARG A 41 4.18 -3.86 3.73
N TRP A 42 5.30 -3.62 3.07
CA TRP A 42 5.69 -2.32 2.52
C TRP A 42 6.01 -2.42 1.03
N ARG A 43 5.53 -1.45 0.26
CA ARG A 43 5.85 -1.27 -1.17
C ARG A 43 5.98 0.22 -1.49
N LYS A 44 6.59 0.52 -2.63
CA LYS A 44 6.50 1.84 -3.25
C LYS A 44 5.42 1.82 -4.32
N ASP A 45 4.60 2.86 -4.35
CA ASP A 45 3.73 3.10 -5.49
C ASP A 45 4.51 3.62 -6.71
N VAL A 46 3.84 3.77 -7.85
CA VAL A 46 4.47 4.26 -9.09
C VAL A 46 4.99 5.70 -9.01
N ALA A 47 4.52 6.48 -8.02
CA ALA A 47 5.01 7.82 -7.71
C ALA A 47 6.17 7.79 -6.70
N GLY A 48 6.62 6.62 -6.27
CA GLY A 48 7.72 6.46 -5.32
C GLY A 48 7.32 6.57 -3.84
N ASN A 49 6.04 6.72 -3.52
CA ASN A 49 5.55 6.82 -2.14
C ASN A 49 5.59 5.47 -1.44
N ILE A 50 6.05 5.46 -0.19
CA ILE A 50 5.96 4.27 0.67
C ILE A 50 4.51 4.07 1.10
N VAL A 51 3.98 2.86 0.89
CA VAL A 51 2.63 2.48 1.30
C VAL A 51 2.64 1.16 2.07
N CYS A 52 1.68 1.00 2.98
CA CYS A 52 1.56 -0.18 3.83
C CYS A 52 0.38 -1.05 3.40
N LYS A 53 0.57 -2.38 3.28
CA LYS A 53 -0.46 -3.33 2.82
C LYS A 53 -1.76 -3.24 3.65
N ARG A 54 -1.63 -3.00 4.95
CA ARG A 54 -2.78 -2.88 5.89
C ARG A 54 -3.55 -1.57 5.73
N PHE A 55 -2.96 -0.56 5.12
CA PHE A 55 -3.57 0.73 4.84
C PHE A 55 -4.19 0.79 3.43
N TRP A 56 -4.80 -0.31 3.01
CA TRP A 56 -5.64 -0.34 1.83
C TRP A 56 -7.02 0.24 2.14
N GLY A 57 -7.53 1.14 1.30
CA GLY A 57 -8.90 1.64 1.43
C GLY A 57 -9.07 2.83 2.38
N CYS A 58 -7.98 3.42 2.88
CA CYS A 58 -8.01 4.55 3.82
C CYS A 58 -7.44 5.85 3.24
N LEU A 59 -7.44 6.89 4.08
CA LEU A 59 -6.80 8.18 3.82
C LEU A 59 -5.62 8.39 4.75
N GLY A 60 -4.51 8.84 4.17
CA GLY A 60 -3.24 9.02 4.85
C GLY A 60 -2.09 8.85 3.86
N CYS A 61 -0.91 9.30 4.27
CA CYS A 61 0.29 9.30 3.41
C CYS A 61 0.89 7.90 3.18
N LEU A 62 0.53 6.93 4.02
CA LEU A 62 0.88 5.51 3.85
C LEU A 62 -0.29 4.66 3.32
N CYS A 63 -1.46 5.30 3.10
CA CYS A 63 -2.65 4.63 2.58
C CYS A 63 -2.62 4.55 1.05
N PHE A 64 -3.17 3.48 0.50
CA PHE A 64 -3.20 3.26 -0.94
C PHE A 64 -4.52 2.68 -1.43
N GLN A 65 -4.68 2.73 -2.74
CA GLN A 65 -5.75 2.06 -3.50
C GLN A 65 -5.12 1.23 -4.62
N TYR A 66 -5.83 0.18 -5.04
CA TYR A 66 -5.56 -0.47 -6.32
C TYR A 66 -6.23 0.37 -7.41
N ASP A 67 -5.44 0.83 -8.35
CA ASP A 67 -5.84 1.73 -9.43
C ASP A 67 -5.60 1.07 -10.78
N HIS A 68 -6.43 1.44 -11.75
CA HIS A 68 -6.20 1.05 -13.14
C HIS A 68 -5.22 2.01 -13.81
N ILE A 69 -4.13 1.49 -14.38
CA ILE A 69 -3.15 2.28 -15.14
C ILE A 69 -3.86 2.99 -16.28
N ILE A 70 -4.57 2.23 -17.12
CA ILE A 70 -5.58 2.71 -18.07
C ILE A 70 -6.93 2.69 -17.35
N PRO A 71 -7.57 3.84 -17.10
CA PRO A 71 -8.81 3.91 -16.35
C PRO A 71 -9.91 3.03 -16.95
N PHE A 72 -10.71 2.40 -16.09
CA PHE A 72 -11.84 1.56 -16.52
C PHE A 72 -12.81 2.32 -17.44
N SER A 73 -13.09 3.60 -17.14
CA SER A 73 -13.95 4.49 -17.93
C SER A 73 -13.40 4.83 -19.32
N LYS A 74 -12.14 4.47 -19.57
CA LYS A 74 -11.46 4.67 -20.86
C LYS A 74 -11.12 3.32 -21.52
N GLY A 75 -11.83 2.26 -21.14
CA GLY A 75 -11.67 0.95 -21.74
C GLY A 75 -10.61 0.05 -21.08
N GLY A 76 -9.97 0.48 -19.99
CA GLY A 76 -8.97 -0.35 -19.30
C GLY A 76 -9.56 -1.63 -18.68
N GLU A 77 -8.88 -2.75 -18.89
CA GLU A 77 -9.29 -4.05 -18.35
C GLU A 77 -8.91 -4.21 -16.87
N THR A 78 -9.66 -5.02 -16.13
CA THR A 78 -9.41 -5.29 -14.72
C THR A 78 -8.50 -6.51 -14.57
N THR A 79 -7.23 -6.33 -14.94
CA THR A 79 -6.18 -7.37 -14.92
C THR A 79 -5.01 -6.97 -14.02
N ALA A 80 -4.06 -7.89 -13.79
CA ALA A 80 -2.89 -7.60 -12.97
C ALA A 80 -1.92 -6.64 -13.69
N GLU A 81 -1.87 -6.72 -15.01
CA GLU A 81 -1.01 -5.91 -15.88
C GLU A 81 -1.48 -4.46 -15.96
N ASN A 82 -2.80 -4.24 -15.85
CA ASN A 82 -3.40 -2.91 -15.80
C ASN A 82 -3.63 -2.41 -14.37
N CYS A 83 -3.15 -3.13 -13.36
CA CYS A 83 -3.28 -2.73 -11.95
C CYS A 83 -1.98 -2.10 -11.46
N GLN A 84 -2.11 -1.00 -10.72
CA GLN A 84 -1.04 -0.41 -9.93
C GLN A 84 -1.53 -0.11 -8.52
N ILE A 85 -0.64 -0.13 -7.54
CA ILE A 85 -0.90 0.49 -6.25
C ILE A 85 -0.59 1.99 -6.35
N LEU A 86 -1.42 2.82 -5.73
CA LEU A 86 -1.25 4.27 -5.76
C LEU A 86 -1.68 4.87 -4.43
N GLN A 87 -0.86 5.74 -3.86
CA GLN A 87 -1.18 6.45 -2.62
C GLN A 87 -2.54 7.11 -2.76
N SER A 88 -3.43 6.97 -1.77
CA SER A 88 -4.86 7.32 -1.89
C SER A 88 -5.10 8.75 -2.38
N ARG A 89 -4.27 9.71 -1.98
CA ARG A 89 -4.35 11.10 -2.45
C ARG A 89 -3.88 11.25 -3.91
N VAL A 90 -2.79 10.59 -4.31
CA VAL A 90 -2.31 10.59 -5.70
C VAL A 90 -3.38 9.96 -6.60
N ASN A 91 -4.00 8.86 -6.17
CA ASN A 91 -5.09 8.21 -6.91
C ASN A 91 -6.28 9.15 -7.14
N ARG A 92 -6.71 9.89 -6.10
CA ARG A 92 -7.80 10.87 -6.21
C ARG A 92 -7.46 12.01 -7.18
N MET A 93 -6.21 12.47 -7.18
CA MET A 93 -5.75 13.56 -8.06
C MET A 93 -5.55 13.09 -9.51
N LYS A 94 -5.14 11.83 -9.70
CA LYS A 94 -5.05 11.15 -10.99
C LYS A 94 -6.44 11.03 -11.64
N SER A 95 -7.45 10.59 -10.89
CA SER A 95 -8.82 10.38 -11.41
C SER A 95 -8.80 9.45 -12.64
N ASP A 96 -9.48 9.82 -13.73
CA ASP A 96 -9.56 9.13 -15.01
C ASP A 96 -8.59 9.68 -16.07
N LYS A 97 -7.62 10.49 -15.66
CA LYS A 97 -6.58 10.99 -16.57
C LYS A 97 -5.62 9.84 -16.94
N GLN A 98 -5.22 9.84 -18.20
CA GLN A 98 -4.28 8.88 -18.77
C GLN A 98 -2.91 9.52 -18.99
N GLN A 99 -1.87 8.69 -19.08
CA GLN A 99 -0.53 9.10 -19.49
C GLN A 99 0.02 10.29 -18.67
N ILE A 100 -0.30 10.31 -17.37
CA ILE A 100 0.25 11.32 -16.47
C ILE A 100 1.75 11.03 -16.28
N PRO A 101 2.63 12.01 -16.52
CA PRO A 101 4.05 11.89 -16.21
C PRO A 101 4.27 11.51 -14.74
N ARG A 102 5.31 10.73 -14.48
CA ARG A 102 5.68 10.34 -13.11
C ARG A 102 5.91 11.57 -12.21
N SER A 103 6.52 12.64 -12.73
CA SER A 103 6.74 13.91 -12.03
C SER A 103 5.44 14.55 -11.51
N ASP A 104 4.36 14.42 -12.26
CA ASP A 104 3.07 15.00 -11.91
C ASP A 104 2.38 14.15 -10.84
N LEU A 105 2.52 12.82 -10.91
CA LEU A 105 2.07 11.91 -9.85
C LEU A 105 2.85 12.16 -8.55
N GLU A 106 4.16 12.35 -8.64
CA GLU A 106 5.03 12.74 -7.53
C GLU A 106 4.53 14.05 -6.90
N GLY A 107 4.16 15.05 -7.70
CA GLY A 107 3.59 16.33 -7.24
C GLY A 107 2.26 16.21 -6.49
N PHE A 108 1.52 15.10 -6.60
CA PHE A 108 0.30 14.84 -5.83
C PHE A 108 0.53 14.12 -4.50
N SER A 109 1.77 13.71 -4.25
CA SER A 109 2.16 12.95 -3.05
C SER A 109 2.04 13.76 -1.77
N CYS A 110 2.08 13.08 -0.62
CA CYS A 110 2.31 13.77 0.62
C CYS A 110 3.74 14.31 0.70
N GLU A 111 3.90 15.46 1.36
CA GLU A 111 5.23 16.02 1.67
C GLU A 111 5.95 15.22 2.77
N VAL A 112 5.20 14.49 3.61
CA VAL A 112 5.71 13.76 4.77
C VAL A 112 6.70 12.67 4.34
N GLN A 113 7.93 12.78 4.82
CA GLN A 113 8.97 11.75 4.69
C GLN A 113 9.05 10.94 5.97
N PHE A 114 9.05 9.60 5.86
CA PHE A 114 9.18 8.72 7.01
C PHE A 114 10.59 8.17 7.09
N SER A 115 11.22 8.38 8.24
CA SER A 115 12.45 7.69 8.62
C SER A 115 12.19 6.23 8.94
N ASP A 116 13.27 5.46 9.01
CA ASP A 116 13.18 4.06 9.38
C ASP A 116 12.60 3.83 10.78
N LYS A 117 12.85 4.75 11.71
CA LYS A 117 12.29 4.66 13.07
C LYS A 117 10.79 4.92 13.07
N GLU A 118 10.31 5.88 12.28
CA GLU A 118 8.88 6.20 12.21
C GLU A 118 8.09 5.07 11.52
N LEU A 119 8.64 4.48 10.47
CA LEU A 119 8.05 3.30 9.85
C LEU A 119 8.03 2.10 10.81
N ASP A 120 9.04 1.92 11.67
CA ASP A 120 9.01 0.90 12.72
C ASP A 120 7.86 1.11 13.70
N ILE A 121 7.64 2.36 14.15
CA ILE A 121 6.50 2.69 15.04
C ILE A 121 5.16 2.36 14.36
N VAL A 122 5.02 2.70 13.08
CA VAL A 122 3.81 2.40 12.32
C VAL A 122 3.63 0.88 12.17
N GLU A 123 4.70 0.15 11.87
CA GLU A 123 4.67 -1.31 11.76
C GLU A 123 4.26 -1.96 13.09
N MET A 124 4.85 -1.50 14.19
CA MET A 124 4.49 -1.89 15.55
C MET A 124 3.01 -1.63 15.85
N ALA A 125 2.48 -0.47 15.47
CA ALA A 125 1.09 -0.11 15.71
C ALA A 125 0.10 -0.98 14.92
N VAL A 126 0.48 -1.41 13.72
CA VAL A 126 -0.42 -2.07 12.78
C VAL A 126 -0.29 -3.60 12.79
N TYR A 127 0.91 -4.12 13.02
CA TYR A 127 1.20 -5.56 13.04
C TYR A 127 1.56 -6.09 14.44
N GLY A 128 1.94 -5.21 15.38
CA GLY A 128 2.39 -5.63 16.71
C GLY A 128 3.85 -6.05 16.77
N ASP A 129 4.57 -5.96 15.66
CA ASP A 129 5.97 -6.35 15.51
C ASP A 129 6.65 -5.55 14.39
N VAL A 130 7.98 -5.61 14.34
CA VAL A 130 8.80 -5.08 13.25
C VAL A 130 9.55 -6.26 12.65
N VAL A 131 9.53 -6.35 11.31
CA VAL A 131 10.29 -7.37 10.59
C VAL A 131 11.12 -6.73 9.49
N ARG A 132 12.43 -6.58 9.72
CA ARG A 132 13.38 -6.16 8.69
C ARG A 132 14.80 -6.70 8.94
N PRO A 133 15.70 -6.68 7.93
CA PRO A 133 17.09 -7.06 8.14
C PRO A 133 17.72 -6.31 9.33
N GLY A 134 18.31 -7.05 10.26
CA GLY A 134 18.94 -6.49 11.46
C GLY A 134 17.98 -6.04 12.58
N ASN A 135 16.65 -6.08 12.37
CA ASN A 135 15.69 -5.76 13.43
C ASN A 135 14.40 -6.59 13.29
N GLN A 136 14.28 -7.62 14.13
CA GLN A 136 13.07 -8.43 14.26
C GLN A 136 12.64 -8.44 15.73
N CYS A 137 11.51 -7.82 16.02
CA CYS A 137 11.09 -7.58 17.40
C CYS A 137 9.58 -7.50 17.53
N ARG A 138 9.05 -7.68 18.75
CA ARG A 138 7.61 -7.50 19.04
C ARG A 138 7.34 -6.39 20.05
N CYS A 139 6.13 -5.85 20.00
CA CYS A 139 5.62 -4.98 21.06
C CYS A 139 5.53 -5.75 22.40
N ARG A 140 5.99 -5.12 23.48
CA ARG A 140 5.78 -5.62 24.85
C ARG A 140 4.34 -5.39 25.27
N THR A 141 3.84 -6.29 26.11
CA THR A 141 2.64 -6.01 26.90
C THR A 141 2.99 -5.10 28.09
N ILE A 142 1.98 -4.41 28.63
CA ILE A 142 2.16 -3.59 29.85
C ILE A 142 2.66 -4.45 31.02
N ALA A 143 2.19 -5.69 31.16
CA ALA A 143 2.61 -6.60 32.22
C ALA A 143 4.11 -6.93 32.15
N GLU A 144 4.67 -7.07 30.94
CA GLU A 144 6.11 -7.28 30.73
C GLU A 144 6.92 -6.04 31.08
N THR A 145 6.45 -4.86 30.69
CA THR A 145 7.08 -3.58 31.05
C THR A 145 7.08 -3.37 32.57
N LEU A 146 6.02 -3.79 33.26
CA LEU A 146 5.89 -3.71 34.73
C LEU A 146 6.55 -4.88 35.48
N GLY A 147 7.20 -5.83 34.78
CA GLY A 147 7.84 -7.00 35.41
C GLY A 147 6.88 -8.01 36.05
N ARG A 148 5.57 -7.91 35.76
CA ARG A 148 4.52 -8.77 36.34
C ARG A 148 4.43 -10.14 35.67
N GLN A 149 4.94 -10.27 34.45
CA GLN A 149 4.99 -11.53 33.71
C GLN A 149 6.33 -11.67 32.99
N LYS A 150 6.89 -12.89 33.00
CA LYS A 150 8.08 -13.25 32.22
C LYS A 150 7.68 -13.77 30.84
N LEU A 151 8.53 -13.47 29.86
CA LEU A 151 8.42 -13.91 28.48
C LEU A 151 8.30 -15.44 28.38
N LYS A 152 7.25 -15.92 27.69
CA LYS A 152 7.19 -17.31 27.20
C LYS A 152 7.79 -17.47 25.80
N ASN A 153 7.94 -16.38 25.05
CA ASN A 153 8.34 -16.38 23.65
C ASN A 153 9.79 -15.87 23.49
N SER A 154 10.54 -16.42 22.54
CA SER A 154 11.98 -16.14 22.32
C SER A 154 12.25 -14.84 21.56
N LEU A 155 11.24 -14.24 20.92
CA LEU A 155 11.40 -13.00 20.17
C LEU A 155 11.67 -11.80 21.08
N ALA A 156 12.73 -11.05 20.73
CA ALA A 156 13.12 -9.85 21.44
C ALA A 156 12.02 -8.78 21.37
N ALA A 157 11.97 -7.95 22.40
CA ALA A 157 11.05 -6.81 22.42
C ALA A 157 11.62 -5.63 21.63
N CYS A 158 10.75 -4.90 20.94
CA CYS A 158 11.16 -3.68 20.22
C CYS A 158 11.62 -2.61 21.20
N GLU A 159 12.72 -1.93 20.85
CA GLU A 159 13.11 -0.70 21.53
C GLU A 159 12.21 0.44 21.03
N LEU A 160 11.43 1.02 21.94
CA LEU A 160 10.68 2.23 21.61
C LEU A 160 11.65 3.40 21.42
N PRO A 161 11.39 4.29 20.46
CA PRO A 161 12.27 5.43 20.17
C PRO A 161 12.31 6.46 21.30
N TYR A 162 11.34 6.41 22.22
CA TYR A 162 11.23 7.28 23.39
C TYR A 162 11.98 6.71 24.59
N LYS A 163 13.24 6.29 24.44
CA LYS A 163 14.11 6.17 25.62
C LYS A 163 14.15 7.57 26.25
N GLU A 164 13.45 7.75 27.37
CA GLU A 164 13.49 8.97 28.16
C GLU A 164 14.95 9.31 28.45
N ILE A 165 15.31 10.58 28.27
CA ILE A 165 16.59 11.15 28.72
C ILE A 165 16.57 11.17 30.24
#